data_AF-E8N3Z4-F1
#
_entry.id   AF-E8N3Z4-F1
#
_cell.length_a   1.000
_cell.length_b   1.000
_cell.length_c   1.000
_cell.angle_alpha   90.00
_cell.angle_beta   90.00
_cell.angle_gamma   90.00
#
_symmetry.space_group_name_H-M   'P 1'
#
loop_
_entity.id
_entity.type
_entity.pdbx_description
1 polymer ?
#
loop_
_entity_poly.entity_id
_entity_poly.type
_entity_poly.pdbx_seq_one_letter_code
_entity_poly.pdbx_strand_id
1 'polypeptide(L)' 'MPVILDLQTIPNWLHETSAARLKTLLVPFEADRMVAYPVSRQVNSPAVDSPELILPESQKE' A
#
# COMPACT_ATOMS: atom_id res chain seq x y z
N MET A 1 -6.32 6.55 0.17
CA MET A 1 -4.89 6.23 0.21
C MET A 1 -4.57 5.71 1.61
N PRO A 2 -3.92 4.55 1.74
CA PRO A 2 -3.47 4.07 3.05
C PRO A 2 -2.39 4.99 3.63
N VAL A 3 -2.22 4.97 4.95
CA VAL A 3 -1.02 5.53 5.60
C VAL A 3 0.11 4.53 5.37
N ILE A 4 1.12 4.94 4.61
CA ILE A 4 2.29 4.11 4.30
C ILE A 4 3.44 4.60 5.18
N LEU A 5 4.02 3.68 5.96
CA LEU A 5 5.13 3.97 6.87
C LEU A 5 6.45 3.66 6.17
N ASP A 6 7.42 4.57 6.30
CA ASP A 6 8.82 4.26 5.95
C ASP A 6 9.42 3.29 6.97
N LEU A 7 10.40 2.50 6.54
CA LEU A 7 11.07 1.50 7.38
C LEU A 7 11.61 2.09 8.69
N GLN A 8 12.03 3.36 8.67
CA GLN A 8 12.54 4.09 9.84
C GLN A 8 11.45 4.42 10.88
N THR A 9 10.18 4.51 10.45
CA THR A 9 9.05 4.88 11.32
C THR A 9 8.32 3.68 11.92
N ILE A 10 8.58 2.47 11.41
CA ILE A 10 7.99 1.22 11.93
C ILE A 10 8.23 1.02 13.43
N PRO A 11 9.45 1.22 13.99
CA PRO A 11 9.66 1.05 15.42
C PRO A 11 8.80 2.00 16.27
N ASN A 12 8.62 3.25 15.82
CA ASN A 12 7.76 4.21 16.50
C ASN A 12 6.30 3.75 16.44
N TRP A 13 5.84 3.23 15.30
CA TRP A 13 4.48 2.70 15.18
C TRP A 13 4.22 1.50 16.10
N LEU A 14 5.19 0.59 16.24
CA LEU A 14 5.03 -0.64 17.01
C LEU A 14 5.23 -0.46 18.53
N HIS A 15 6.01 0.53 18.96
CA HIS A 15 6.44 0.64 20.35
C HIS A 15 6.02 1.94 21.06
N GLU A 16 5.62 2.98 20.33
CA GLU A 16 5.10 4.20 20.95
C GLU A 16 3.70 3.95 21.52
N THR A 17 3.42 4.54 22.69
CA THR A 17 2.13 4.41 23.38
C THR A 17 1.37 5.72 23.45
N SER A 18 2.07 6.85 23.25
CA SER A 18 1.46 8.16 23.17
C SER A 18 0.64 8.31 21.90
N ALA A 19 -0.67 8.40 22.06
CA ALA A 19 -1.59 8.67 20.95
C ALA A 19 -1.25 9.98 20.21
N ALA A 20 -0.72 10.99 20.91
CA ALA A 20 -0.31 12.24 20.28
C ALA A 20 0.87 12.04 19.32
N ARG A 21 1.85 11.22 19.71
CA ARG A 21 3.00 10.89 18.86
C ARG A 21 2.61 9.94 17.72
N LEU A 22 1.77 8.95 17.96
CA LEU A 22 1.29 8.06 16.90
C LEU A 22 0.54 8.83 15.81
N LYS A 23 -0.25 9.84 16.18
CA LYS A 23 -0.95 10.70 15.21
C LYS A 23 -0.01 11.44 14.27
N THR A 24 1.22 11.75 14.67
CA THR A 24 2.19 12.43 13.78
C THR A 24 2.72 11.51 12.69
N LEU A 25 2.53 10.19 12.80
CA LEU A 25 2.89 9.21 11.76
C LEU A 25 1.80 9.08 10.68
N LEU A 26 0.60 9.59 10.92
CA LEU A 26 -0.57 9.44 10.05
C LEU A 26 -0.62 10.51 8.96
N VAL A 27 0.46 10.62 8.19
CA VAL A 27 0.58 11.57 7.08
C VAL A 27 0.51 10.84 5.74
N PRO A 28 0.09 11.54 4.66
CA PRO A 28 0.20 10.98 3.31
C PRO A 28 1.65 10.65 2.98
N PHE A 29 1.85 9.56 2.25
CA PHE A 29 3.15 9.20 1.72
C PHE A 29 3.43 9.95 0.41
N GLU A 30 4.70 10.22 0.13
CA GLU A 30 5.15 10.96 -1.04
C GLU A 30 4.72 10.26 -2.33
N ALA A 31 3.84 10.90 -3.12
CA ALA A 31 3.23 10.32 -4.31
C ALA A 31 4.28 9.94 -5.38
N ASP A 32 5.35 10.72 -5.50
CA ASP A 32 6.42 10.49 -6.48
C ASP A 32 7.26 9.23 -6.17
N ARG A 33 7.13 8.69 -4.95
CA ARG A 33 7.73 7.40 -4.54
C ARG A 33 6.80 6.22 -4.80
N MET A 34 5.63 6.46 -5.41
CA MET A 34 4.62 5.45 -5.71
C MET A 34 4.41 5.31 -7.21
N VAL A 35 4.07 4.11 -7.66
CA VAL A 35 3.71 3.83 -9.05
C VAL A 35 2.38 3.07 -9.05
N ALA A 36 1.52 3.38 -10.02
CA ALA A 36 0.27 2.69 -10.27
C ALA A 36 0.11 2.40 -11.76
N TYR A 37 -0.53 1.28 -12.08
CA TYR A 37 -0.86 0.88 -13.45
C TYR A 37 -2.20 0.12 -13.48
N PRO A 38 -2.94 0.13 -14.60
CA PRO A 38 -4.16 -0.66 -14.73
C PRO A 38 -3.87 -2.15 -14.63
N VAL A 39 -4.73 -2.88 -13.94
CA VAL A 39 -4.71 -4.35 -13.83
C VAL A 39 -6.06 -4.93 -14.27
N SER A 40 -6.08 -6.23 -14.51
CA SER A 40 -7.28 -6.93 -14.95
C SER A 40 -8.42 -6.87 -13.94
N ARG A 41 -9.65 -6.72 -14.45
CA ARG A 41 -10.90 -6.73 -13.66
C ARG A 41 -11.16 -8.02 -12.87
N GLN A 42 -10.45 -9.11 -13.18
CA GLN A 42 -10.51 -10.36 -12.41
C GLN A 42 -10.20 -10.16 -10.92
N VAL A 43 -9.39 -9.15 -10.55
CA VAL A 43 -9.06 -8.82 -9.16
C VAL A 43 -10.28 -8.46 -8.30
N ASN A 44 -11.41 -8.08 -8.93
CA ASN A 44 -12.66 -7.79 -8.22
C ASN A 44 -13.36 -9.04 -7.67
N SER A 45 -12.96 -10.24 -8.12
CA SER A 45 -13.51 -11.50 -7.62
C SER A 45 -12.60 -12.06 -6.51
N PRO A 46 -13.03 -12.10 -5.24
CA PRO A 46 -12.22 -12.64 -4.14
C PRO A 46 -11.99 -14.16 -4.25
N ALA A 47 -12.69 -14.85 -5.15
CA ALA A 47 -12.49 -16.28 -5.41
C ALA A 47 -11.26 -16.56 -6.31
N VAL A 48 -10.68 -15.53 -6.95
CA VAL A 48 -9.51 -15.66 -7.80
C VAL A 48 -8.30 -15.21 -7.00
N ASP A 49 -7.34 -16.12 -6.78
CA ASP A 49 -6.05 -15.85 -6.15
C ASP A 49 -4.93 -16.35 -7.06
N SER A 50 -4.33 -15.43 -7.81
CA SER A 50 -3.32 -15.72 -8.82
C SER A 50 -2.31 -14.58 -8.91
N PRO A 51 -1.02 -14.85 -9.16
CA PRO A 51 -0.01 -13.82 -9.39
C PRO A 51 -0.34 -12.89 -10.57
N GLU A 52 -1.15 -13.33 -11.53
CA GLU A 52 -1.55 -12.52 -12.68
C GLU A 52 -2.42 -11.30 -12.32
N LEU A 53 -3.01 -11.27 -11.12
CA LEU A 53 -3.90 -10.19 -10.69
C LEU A 53 -3.19 -8.85 -10.50
N ILE A 54 -1.88 -8.87 -10.27
CA ILE A 54 -1.06 -7.67 -10.11
C ILE A 54 -0.27 -7.32 -11.38
N LEU A 55 -0.43 -8.06 -12.48
CA LEU A 55 0.26 -7.74 -13.72
C LEU A 55 -0.43 -6.56 -14.43
N PRO A 56 0.33 -5.68 -15.12
CA PRO A 56 -0.24 -4.67 -16.00
C PRO A 56 -1.20 -5.27 -17.02
N GLU A 57 -2.35 -4.65 -17.23
CA GLU A 57 -3.36 -5.13 -18.19
C GLU A 57 -2.79 -5.28 -19.62
N SER A 58 -1.82 -4.46 -20.00
CA SER A 58 -1.13 -4.53 -21.29
C SER A 58 -0.19 -5.74 -21.46
N GLN A 59 0.13 -6.45 -20.38
CA GLN A 59 1.03 -7.62 -20.38
C GLN A 59 0.27 -8.95 -20.31
N LYS A 60 -1.06 -8.93 -20.50
CA LYS A 60 -1.86 -10.15 -20.63
C LYS A 60 -1.81 -10.66 -22.06
N GLU A 61 -1.41 -11.92 -22.24
CA GLU A 61 -1.53 -12.68 -23.50
C GLU A 61 -3.00 -13.04 -23.81
#